data_AF-A0A9E5NE37-F1
#
_entry.id   AF-A0A9E5NE37-F1
#
_cell.length_a   1.000
_cell.length_b   1.000
_cell.length_c   1.000
_cell.angle_alpha   90.00
_cell.angle_beta   90.00
_cell.angle_gamma   90.00
#
_symmetry.space_group_name_H-M   'P 1'
#
loop_
_entity.id
_entity.type
_entity.pdbx_description
1 polymer ?
#
loop_
_entity_poly.entity_id
_entity_poly.type
_entity_poly.pdbx_seq_one_letter_code
_entity_poly.pdbx_strand_id
1 'polypeptide(L)' 'MEDPCPQVLILTMHGEDDFFFRALEVGASGYILKEAASTDLVRAIEAVAGGGVFL' A
#
# COMPACT_ATOMS: atom_id res chain seq x y z
N MET A 1 23.38 -12.76 -4.18
CA MET A 1 22.07 -12.47 -4.79
C MET A 1 21.37 -11.62 -3.75
N GLU A 2 21.20 -10.33 -4.01
CA GLU A 2 20.44 -9.47 -3.10
C GLU A 2 18.96 -9.86 -3.24
N ASP A 3 18.28 -10.09 -2.12
CA ASP A 3 16.84 -10.30 -2.16
C ASP A 3 16.17 -8.99 -2.60
N PRO A 4 15.20 -9.04 -3.53
CA PRO A 4 14.46 -7.85 -3.93
C PRO A 4 13.75 -7.26 -2.71
N CYS A 5 13.81 -5.94 -2.55
CA CYS A 5 13.13 -5.26 -1.46
C CYS A 5 11.63 -5.60 -1.49
N PRO A 6 11.05 -6.08 -0.36
CA PRO A 6 9.65 -6.49 -0.34
C PRO A 6 8.75 -5.30 -0.61
N GLN A 7 7.68 -5.54 -1.36
CA GLN A 7 6.66 -4.52 -1.56
C GLN A 7 5.76 -4.43 -0.32
N VAL A 8 5.46 -3.21 0.12
CA VAL A 8 4.74 -2.96 1.38
C VAL A 8 3.41 -2.27 1.12
N LEU A 9 2.32 -2.91 1.55
CA LEU A 9 0.97 -2.36 1.49
C LEU A 9 0.47 -2.12 2.92
N ILE A 10 0.06 -0.88 3.23
CA ILE A 10 -0.45 -0.52 4.56
C ILE A 10 -1.98 -0.62 4.56
N LEU A 11 -2.53 -1.32 5.55
CA LEU A 11 -3.98 -1.43 5.78
C LEU A 11 -4.34 -0.82 7.13
N THR A 12 -5.18 0.21 7.14
CA THR A 12 -5.42 1.02 8.35
C THR A 12 -6.82 1.63 8.41
N MET A 13 -7.26 2.03 9.59
CA MET A 13 -8.48 2.84 9.77
C MET A 13 -8.20 4.35 9.68
N HIS A 14 -6.92 4.74 9.62
CA HIS A 14 -6.49 6.14 9.60
C HIS A 14 -6.54 6.69 8.17
N GLY A 15 -7.44 7.62 7.91
CA GLY A 15 -7.64 8.25 6.60
C GLY A 15 -7.08 9.66 6.49
N GLU A 16 -6.32 10.11 7.49
CA GLU A 16 -5.70 11.43 7.49
C GLU A 16 -4.55 11.48 6.49
N ASP A 17 -4.54 12.53 5.66
CA ASP A 17 -3.57 12.73 4.58
C ASP A 17 -2.11 12.61 5.05
N ASP A 18 -1.81 13.07 6.27
CA ASP A 18 -0.46 13.01 6.86
C ASP A 18 0.08 11.58 6.96
N PHE A 19 -0.78 10.59 7.28
CA PHE A 19 -0.35 9.19 7.35
C PHE A 19 -0.14 8.61 5.96
N PHE A 20 -0.97 9.00 4.99
CA PHE A 20 -0.83 8.61 3.60
C PHE A 20 0.49 9.13 3.01
N PHE A 21 0.78 10.43 3.12
CA PHE A 21 2.03 11.00 2.61
C PHE A 21 3.25 10.40 3.29
N ARG A 22 3.19 10.21 4.62
CA ARG A 22 4.30 9.59 5.36
C ARG A 22 4.55 8.15 4.93
N ALA A 23 3.52 7.38 4.62
CA ALA A 23 3.66 6.02 4.09
C ALA A 23 4.40 6.02 2.75
N LEU A 24 4.10 6.96 1.87
CA LEU A 24 4.78 7.12 0.57
C LEU A 24 6.24 7.55 0.76
N GLU A 25 6.51 8.48 1.67
CA GLU A 25 7.88 8.95 1.95
C GLU A 25 8.80 7.83 2.45
N VAL A 26 8.28 6.86 3.19
CA VAL A 26 9.06 5.71 3.68
C VAL A 26 9.12 4.54 2.69
N GLY A 27 8.58 4.71 1.49
CA GLY A 27 8.65 3.72 0.41
C GLY A 27 7.58 2.64 0.45
N ALA A 28 6.41 2.90 1.05
CA ALA A 28 5.28 2.00 0.91
C ALA A 28 4.82 1.95 -0.56
N SER A 29 4.54 0.75 -1.03
CA SER A 29 4.00 0.47 -2.36
C SER A 29 2.47 0.70 -2.43
N GLY A 30 1.80 0.87 -1.29
CA GLY A 30 0.43 1.35 -1.26
C GLY A 30 -0.19 1.52 0.13
N TYR A 31 -1.36 2.13 0.16
CA TYR A 31 -2.09 2.50 1.38
C TYR A 31 -3.59 2.26 1.18
N ILE A 32 -4.23 1.54 2.11
CA ILE A 32 -5.64 1.16 2.01
C ILE A 32 -6.35 1.43 3.32
N LEU A 33 -7.51 2.07 3.21
CA LEU A 33 -8.45 2.16 4.30
C LEU A 33 -9.19 0.84 4.50
N LYS A 34 -9.27 0.39 5.74
CA LYS A 34 -9.89 -0.88 6.11
C LYS A 34 -11.38 -0.95 5.71
N GLU A 35 -12.04 0.20 5.57
CA GLU A 35 -13.39 0.30 5.02
C GLU A 35 -13.46 -0.09 3.53
N ALA A 36 -12.45 0.31 2.74
CA ALA A 36 -12.32 -0.02 1.32
C ALA A 36 -11.65 -1.38 1.06
N ALA A 37 -11.08 -2.01 2.09
CA ALA A 37 -10.33 -3.26 1.93
C ALA A 37 -11.18 -4.43 1.44
N SER A 38 -12.49 -4.42 1.70
CA SER A 38 -13.40 -5.46 1.20
C SER A 38 -13.50 -5.48 -0.34
N THR A 39 -13.27 -4.34 -1.00
CA THR A 39 -13.34 -4.19 -2.46
C THR A 39 -11.97 -4.11 -3.12
N ASP A 40 -11.01 -3.47 -2.46
CA ASP A 40 -9.78 -3.03 -3.11
C ASP A 40 -8.52 -3.79 -2.69
N LEU A 41 -8.55 -4.56 -1.59
CA LEU A 41 -7.36 -5.22 -1.06
C LEU A 41 -6.73 -6.18 -2.06
N VAL A 42 -7.54 -7.02 -2.71
CA VAL A 42 -7.02 -7.99 -3.70
C VAL A 42 -6.41 -7.27 -4.90
N ARG A 43 -7.10 -6.26 -5.42
CA ARG A 43 -6.64 -5.46 -6.58
C ARG A 43 -5.34 -4.73 -6.26
N ALA A 44 -5.21 -4.24 -5.04
CA ALA A 44 -4.00 -3.55 -4.60
C ALA A 44 -2.82 -4.50 -4.43
N ILE A 45 -3.04 -5.70 -3.88
CA ILE A 45 -2.01 -6.74 -3.80
C ILE A 45 -1.51 -7.10 -5.20
N GLU A 46 -2.42 -7.31 -6.15
CA GLU A 46 -2.07 -7.62 -7.54
C GLU A 46 -1.28 -6.48 -8.21
N ALA A 47 -1.72 -5.23 -8.03
CA ALA A 47 -1.03 -4.06 -8.58
C ALA A 47 0.39 -3.92 -8.03
N VAL A 48 0.54 -4.05 -6.71
CA VAL A 48 1.83 -3.93 -6.02
C VAL A 48 2.76 -5.10 -6.33
N ALA A 49 2.23 -6.32 -6.45
CA ALA A 49 3.01 -7.49 -6.86
C ALA A 49 3.56 -7.36 -8.29
N GLY A 50 2.86 -6.60 -9.16
CA GLY A 50 3.31 -6.25 -10.51
C GLY A 50 4.36 -5.14 -10.57
N GLY A 51 4.82 -4.62 -9.43
CA GLY A 51 5.73 -3.46 -9.35
C GLY A 51 5.02 -2.11 -9.50
N GLY A 52 3.68 -2.11 -9.44
CA GLY A 52 2.88 -0.89 -9.42
C GLY A 52 2.73 -0.30 -8.01
N VAL A 53 2.00 0.81 -7.95
CA VAL A 53 1.63 1.49 -6.70
C VAL A 53 0.11 1.57 -6.63
N PHE A 54 -0.46 1.41 -5.43
CA PHE A 54 -1.90 1.52 -5.20
C PHE A 54 -2.19 2.63 -4.17
N LEU A 55 -3.01 3.62 -4.56
CA LEU A 55 -3.35 4.82 -3.79
C LEU A 55 -4.86 4.93 -3.59
#